data_AF-A0A9W4MYJ6-F1
#
_entry.id   AF-A0A9W4MYJ6-F1
#
_cell.length_a   1.000
_cell.length_b   1.000
_cell.length_c   1.000
_cell.angle_alpha   90.00
_cell.angle_beta   90.00
_cell.angle_gamma   90.00
#
_symmetry.space_group_name_H-M   'P 1'
#
loop_
_entity.id
_entity.type
_entity.pdbx_description
1 polymer ?
#
loop_
_entity_poly.entity_id
_entity_poly.type
_entity_poly.pdbx_seq_one_letter_code
_entity_poly.pdbx_strand_id
1 'polypeptide(L)'
;MKYLPQQFLGCISFRDLPLKRLPDMANAPASETSMPRLGLRAFAVVLAVIIMSLFGALFGNTGWVYYIVVGIPGIWSLVNLALIVFKRPVHPGAHIALDFIFTIVLLFFGIVSLIAEQVSLYGESSVHSSWHMAVAAFALMVINGLLHFVHFVLGCYDVHKRRHASSVDYNPQKIDSA
;
A
#
# COMPACT_ATOMS: atom_id res chain seq x y z
N MET A 1 24.89 26.95 -2.59
CA MET A 1 23.78 26.10 -2.13
C MET A 1 22.75 26.04 -3.25
N LYS A 2 22.92 25.14 -4.23
CA LYS A 2 22.26 23.81 -4.33
C LYS A 2 20.73 23.88 -4.18
N TYR A 3 20.11 23.96 -5.35
CA TYR A 3 18.71 23.77 -5.74
C TYR A 3 17.83 23.01 -4.75
N LEU A 4 16.76 23.68 -4.29
CA LEU A 4 15.57 23.02 -3.77
C LEU A 4 14.80 22.38 -4.94
N PRO A 5 14.31 21.13 -4.81
CA PRO A 5 13.55 20.47 -5.87
C PRO A 5 12.14 21.05 -5.98
N GLN A 6 11.87 21.65 -7.15
CA GLN A 6 10.57 22.16 -7.63
C GLN A 6 9.51 21.06 -7.89
N GLN A 7 9.57 19.91 -7.20
CA GLN A 7 8.65 18.79 -7.46
C GLN A 7 7.32 18.84 -6.71
N PHE A 8 7.13 19.81 -5.80
CA PHE A 8 5.93 19.89 -4.97
C PHE A 8 4.81 20.80 -5.50
N LEU A 9 5.05 21.65 -6.51
CA LEU A 9 4.05 22.63 -6.98
C LEU A 9 3.32 22.27 -8.28
N GLY A 10 3.57 21.10 -8.87
CA GLY A 10 3.00 20.70 -10.16
C GLY A 10 1.65 19.96 -10.09
N CYS A 11 0.93 19.99 -8.96
CA CYS A 11 -0.33 19.23 -8.79
C CYS A 11 -1.62 20.06 -8.98
N ILE A 12 -1.54 21.35 -9.35
CA ILE A 12 -2.74 22.18 -9.48
C ILE A 12 -2.72 22.91 -10.83
N SER A 13 -3.16 22.24 -11.89
CA SER A 13 -3.91 22.88 -12.97
C SER A 13 -4.58 21.81 -13.82
N PHE A 14 -5.81 21.46 -13.46
CA PHE A 14 -6.71 20.61 -14.24
C PHE A 14 -7.99 21.41 -14.53
N ARG A 15 -7.83 22.57 -15.16
CA ARG A 15 -8.92 23.26 -15.82
C ARG A 15 -8.42 23.67 -17.20
N ASP A 16 -9.30 23.41 -18.17
CA ASP A 16 -9.27 23.94 -19.53
C ASP A 16 -8.40 23.17 -20.55
N LEU A 17 -8.95 22.08 -21.09
CA LEU A 17 -8.63 21.64 -22.45
C LEU A 17 -9.89 21.07 -23.13
N PRO A 18 -10.27 21.58 -24.32
CA PRO A 18 -11.52 21.24 -24.97
C PRO A 18 -11.49 19.82 -25.56
N LEU A 19 -12.66 19.19 -25.47
CA LEU A 19 -13.00 17.84 -25.92
C LEU A 19 -12.75 17.66 -27.42
N LYS A 20 -11.52 17.34 -27.84
CA LYS A 20 -11.24 16.87 -29.20
C LYS A 20 -11.06 15.35 -29.17
N ARG A 21 -12.16 14.67 -29.52
CA ARG A 21 -12.28 13.23 -29.73
C ARG A 21 -11.27 12.78 -30.81
N LEU A 22 -10.19 12.11 -30.39
CA LEU A 22 -9.28 11.38 -31.27
C LEU A 22 -9.67 9.88 -31.30
N PRO A 23 -9.54 9.21 -32.46
CA PRO A 23 -10.11 7.90 -32.73
C PRO A 23 -9.29 6.74 -32.16
N ASP A 24 -10.01 5.76 -31.61
CA ASP A 24 -9.77 4.31 -31.59
C ASP A 24 -8.33 3.77 -31.67
N MET A 25 -7.56 3.95 -30.59
CA MET A 25 -6.55 2.96 -30.13
C MET A 25 -6.76 2.57 -28.67
N ALA A 26 -8.03 2.49 -28.25
CA ALA A 26 -8.44 2.29 -26.87
C ALA A 26 -8.82 0.83 -26.57
N ASN A 27 -7.92 -0.14 -26.79
CA ASN A 27 -8.19 -1.53 -26.40
C ASN A 27 -6.98 -2.26 -25.78
N ALA A 28 -6.02 -1.53 -25.19
CA ALA A 28 -5.25 -2.13 -24.11
C ALA A 28 -6.19 -2.17 -22.89
N PRO A 29 -6.49 -3.35 -22.31
CA PRO A 29 -7.54 -3.47 -21.30
C PRO A 29 -7.11 -2.74 -20.02
N ALA A 30 -7.51 -1.47 -19.89
CA ALA A 30 -7.47 -0.73 -18.63
C ALA A 30 -8.22 -1.45 -17.49
N SER A 31 -9.06 -2.43 -17.86
CA SER A 31 -9.75 -3.37 -16.97
C SER A 31 -8.80 -4.35 -16.26
N GLU A 32 -7.79 -4.89 -16.95
CA GLU A 32 -6.97 -6.01 -16.43
C GLU A 32 -6.02 -5.60 -15.30
N THR A 33 -5.62 -4.33 -15.20
CA THR A 33 -4.76 -3.85 -14.11
C THR A 33 -5.53 -3.46 -12.85
N SER A 34 -6.85 -3.29 -12.94
CA SER A 34 -7.70 -2.87 -11.83
C SER A 34 -8.08 -4.02 -10.89
N MET A 35 -8.33 -5.21 -11.45
CA MET A 35 -8.73 -6.41 -10.71
C MET A 35 -7.65 -7.00 -9.79
N PRO A 36 -6.38 -7.18 -10.20
CA PRO A 36 -5.36 -7.72 -9.30
C PRO A 36 -5.07 -6.79 -8.14
N ARG A 37 -5.18 -5.47 -8.35
CA ARG A 37 -4.99 -4.47 -7.29
C ARG A 37 -6.10 -4.50 -6.25
N LEU A 38 -7.34 -4.73 -6.68
CA LEU A 38 -8.49 -4.93 -5.79
C LEU A 38 -8.31 -6.20 -4.95
N GLY A 39 -7.93 -7.31 -5.59
CA GLY A 39 -7.68 -8.60 -4.91
C GLY A 39 -6.57 -8.49 -3.86
N LEU A 40 -5.48 -7.79 -4.18
CA LEU A 40 -4.35 -7.60 -3.26
C LEU A 40 -4.76 -6.78 -2.01
N ARG A 41 -5.60 -5.75 -2.17
CA ARG A 41 -6.15 -4.97 -1.06
C ARG A 41 -7.11 -5.79 -0.19
N ALA A 42 -8.00 -6.56 -0.83
CA ALA A 42 -8.91 -7.46 -0.12
C ALA A 42 -8.13 -8.50 0.69
N PHE A 43 -7.07 -9.05 0.12
CA PHE A 43 -6.17 -9.97 0.81
C PHE A 43 -5.48 -9.32 2.03
N ALA A 44 -5.03 -8.06 1.89
CA ALA A 44 -4.47 -7.30 3.02
C ALA A 44 -5.48 -7.12 4.17
N VAL A 45 -6.74 -6.84 3.85
CA VAL A 45 -7.81 -6.72 4.86
C VAL A 45 -8.04 -8.06 5.56
N VAL A 46 -8.14 -9.16 4.80
CA VAL A 46 -8.31 -10.50 5.37
C VAL A 46 -7.15 -10.85 6.29
N LEU A 47 -5.90 -10.60 5.86
CA LEU A 47 -4.72 -10.79 6.70
C LEU A 47 -4.79 -9.97 7.98
N ALA A 48 -5.15 -8.68 7.90
CA ALA A 48 -5.28 -7.84 9.08
C ALA A 48 -6.30 -8.41 10.08
N VAL A 49 -7.45 -8.91 9.61
CA VAL A 49 -8.47 -9.52 10.48
C VAL A 49 -7.96 -10.81 11.14
N ILE A 50 -7.23 -11.65 10.39
CA ILE A 50 -6.64 -12.89 10.93
C ILE A 50 -5.61 -12.55 12.02
N ILE A 51 -4.71 -11.61 11.75
CA ILE A 51 -3.67 -11.18 12.71
C ILE A 51 -4.31 -10.62 13.98
N MET A 52 -5.34 -9.76 13.85
CA MET A 52 -6.08 -9.22 14.99
C MET A 52 -6.74 -10.32 15.83
N SER A 53 -7.30 -11.34 15.18
CA SER A 53 -7.92 -12.48 15.87
C SER A 53 -6.88 -13.32 16.62
N LEU A 54 -5.71 -13.54 16.02
CA LEU A 54 -4.59 -14.24 16.66
C LEU A 54 -4.05 -13.48 17.87
N PHE A 55 -3.89 -12.15 17.78
CA PHE A 55 -3.52 -11.33 18.93
C PHE A 55 -4.59 -11.31 20.02
N GLY A 56 -5.87 -11.37 19.63
CA GLY A 56 -7.00 -11.65 20.51
C GLY A 56 -6.81 -12.90 21.35
N ALA A 57 -6.51 -14.01 20.68
CA ALA A 57 -6.33 -15.30 21.32
C ALA A 57 -5.06 -15.37 22.20
N LEU A 58 -3.97 -14.71 21.80
CA LEU A 58 -2.68 -14.79 22.47
C LEU A 58 -2.53 -13.83 23.66
N PHE A 59 -2.97 -12.58 23.49
CA PHE A 59 -2.69 -11.50 24.44
C PHE A 59 -3.95 -10.92 25.07
N GLY A 60 -5.14 -11.23 24.56
CA GLY A 60 -6.40 -10.69 25.09
C GLY A 60 -6.37 -9.16 25.16
N ASN A 61 -6.60 -8.61 26.36
CA ASN A 61 -6.63 -7.15 26.56
C ASN A 61 -5.24 -6.51 26.73
N THR A 62 -4.17 -7.29 26.97
CA THR A 62 -2.82 -6.73 27.15
C THR A 62 -2.15 -6.39 25.81
N GLY A 63 -2.63 -6.97 24.70
CA GLY A 63 -2.13 -6.75 23.34
C GLY A 63 -2.65 -5.49 22.64
N TRP A 64 -3.14 -4.48 23.38
CA TRP A 64 -3.79 -3.29 22.79
C TRP A 64 -2.92 -2.54 21.78
N VAL A 65 -1.59 -2.53 22.00
CA VAL A 65 -0.64 -1.90 21.08
C VAL A 65 -0.71 -2.57 19.70
N TYR A 66 -0.78 -3.91 19.66
CA TYR A 66 -0.87 -4.66 18.41
C TYR A 66 -2.20 -4.42 17.68
N TYR A 67 -3.28 -4.21 18.42
CA TYR A 67 -4.56 -3.82 17.81
C TYR A 67 -4.50 -2.48 17.10
N ILE A 68 -3.78 -1.51 17.65
CA ILE A 68 -3.60 -0.20 17.00
C ILE A 68 -2.67 -0.35 15.79
N VAL A 69 -1.54 -1.04 15.98
CA VAL A 69 -0.50 -1.22 14.96
C VAL A 69 -1.01 -1.96 13.73
N VAL A 70 -1.85 -2.99 13.90
CA VAL A 70 -2.44 -3.76 12.78
C VAL A 70 -3.79 -3.21 12.34
N GLY A 71 -4.59 -2.71 13.28
CA GLY A 71 -5.94 -2.21 13.02
C GLY A 71 -5.96 -0.96 12.16
N ILE A 72 -5.08 0.03 12.41
CA ILE A 72 -5.04 1.26 11.60
C ILE A 72 -4.69 0.96 10.13
N PRO A 73 -3.62 0.20 9.81
CA PRO A 73 -3.33 -0.23 8.43
C PRO A 73 -4.45 -1.07 7.82
N GLY A 74 -5.08 -1.94 8.61
CA GLY A 74 -6.22 -2.77 8.17
C GLY A 74 -7.42 -1.93 7.74
N ILE A 75 -7.82 -0.97 8.58
CA ILE A 75 -8.88 0.00 8.26
C ILE A 75 -8.50 0.82 7.04
N TRP A 76 -7.24 1.26 6.92
CA TRP A 76 -6.77 1.97 5.74
C TRP A 76 -6.91 1.13 4.46
N SER A 77 -6.53 -0.16 4.50
CA SER A 77 -6.72 -1.05 3.36
C SER A 77 -8.19 -1.22 3.00
N LEU A 78 -9.09 -1.30 4.01
CA LEU A 78 -10.53 -1.35 3.81
C LEU A 78 -11.09 -0.06 3.20
N VAL A 79 -10.64 1.11 3.66
CA VAL A 79 -11.01 2.40 3.09
C VAL A 79 -10.57 2.47 1.62
N ASN A 80 -9.34 2.03 1.31
CA ASN A 80 -8.86 1.97 -0.08
C ASN A 80 -9.70 1.02 -0.94
N LEU A 81 -10.05 -0.15 -0.41
CA LEU A 81 -10.92 -1.10 -1.08
C LEU A 81 -12.28 -0.46 -1.39
N ALA A 82 -12.89 0.19 -0.41
CA ALA A 82 -14.16 0.89 -0.58
C ALA A 82 -14.05 2.04 -1.61
N LEU A 83 -13.00 2.86 -1.55
CA LEU A 83 -12.79 3.95 -2.50
C LEU A 83 -12.67 3.47 -3.95
N ILE A 84 -11.99 2.34 -4.17
CA ILE A 84 -11.89 1.70 -5.49
C ILE A 84 -13.25 1.22 -5.97
N VAL A 85 -14.03 0.56 -5.10
CA VAL A 85 -15.39 0.08 -5.41
C VAL A 85 -16.34 1.25 -5.73
N PHE A 86 -16.26 2.34 -4.96
CA PHE A 86 -17.08 3.54 -5.16
C PHE A 86 -16.55 4.48 -6.25
N LYS A 87 -15.45 4.14 -6.92
CA LYS A 87 -14.81 4.95 -7.96
C LYS A 87 -14.55 6.40 -7.54
N ARG A 88 -14.24 6.64 -6.26
CA ARG A 88 -13.97 7.99 -5.75
C ARG A 88 -12.52 8.41 -6.05
N PRO A 89 -12.30 9.62 -6.58
CA PRO A 89 -10.95 10.11 -6.83
C PRO A 89 -10.31 10.54 -5.51
N VAL A 90 -9.17 9.95 -5.19
CA VAL A 90 -8.31 10.35 -4.06
C VAL A 90 -6.91 10.64 -4.61
N HIS A 91 -6.23 11.59 -3.97
CA HIS A 91 -4.92 12.05 -4.43
C HIS A 91 -3.91 10.89 -4.44
N PRO A 92 -3.28 10.56 -5.59
CA PRO A 92 -2.42 9.39 -5.72
C PRO A 92 -1.20 9.46 -4.80
N GLY A 93 -0.69 10.66 -4.51
CA GLY A 93 0.42 10.86 -3.58
C GLY A 93 0.08 10.50 -2.13
N ALA A 94 -1.17 10.72 -1.68
CA ALA A 94 -1.58 10.41 -0.31
C ALA A 94 -1.66 8.89 -0.08
N HIS A 95 -2.14 8.14 -1.08
CA HIS A 95 -2.14 6.68 -1.04
C HIS A 95 -0.73 6.10 -0.88
N ILE A 96 0.21 6.58 -1.69
CA ILE A 96 1.59 6.09 -1.72
C ILE A 96 2.29 6.38 -0.38
N ALA A 97 2.15 7.59 0.16
CA ALA A 97 2.80 7.97 1.42
C ALA A 97 2.29 7.14 2.61
N LEU A 98 0.97 6.92 2.72
CA LEU A 98 0.40 6.15 3.82
C LEU A 98 0.77 4.66 3.76
N ASP A 99 0.76 4.04 2.57
CA ASP A 99 1.21 2.64 2.43
C ASP A 99 2.68 2.46 2.83
N PHE A 100 3.54 3.43 2.53
CA PHE A 100 4.93 3.42 2.96
C PHE A 100 5.09 3.53 4.48
N ILE A 101 4.35 4.44 5.12
CA ILE A 101 4.37 4.59 6.58
C ILE A 101 3.91 3.30 7.26
N PHE A 102 2.80 2.70 6.78
CA PHE A 102 2.30 1.44 7.34
C PHE A 102 3.26 0.27 7.12
N THR A 103 3.95 0.23 5.98
CA THR A 103 5.03 -0.74 5.74
C THR A 103 6.09 -0.67 6.83
N ILE A 104 6.61 0.54 7.11
CA ILE A 104 7.68 0.72 8.10
C ILE A 104 7.20 0.28 9.49
N VAL A 105 6.01 0.72 9.89
CA VAL A 105 5.47 0.40 11.22
C VAL A 105 5.25 -1.11 11.37
N LEU A 106 4.60 -1.77 10.41
CA LEU A 106 4.32 -3.21 10.47
C LEU A 106 5.61 -4.05 10.43
N LEU A 107 6.58 -3.69 9.58
CA LEU A 107 7.85 -4.39 9.52
C LEU A 107 8.66 -4.22 10.81
N PHE A 108 8.74 -2.99 11.33
CA PHE A 108 9.50 -2.71 12.55
C PHE A 108 8.95 -3.50 13.74
N PHE A 109 7.65 -3.38 14.02
CA PHE A 109 7.02 -4.13 15.11
C PHE A 109 7.06 -5.64 14.86
N GLY A 110 6.91 -6.09 13.61
CA GLY A 110 6.88 -7.52 13.28
C GLY A 110 8.24 -8.19 13.49
N ILE A 111 9.31 -7.55 13.02
CA ILE A 111 10.67 -8.07 13.16
C ILE A 111 11.12 -8.01 14.62
N VAL A 112 10.88 -6.90 15.32
CA VAL A 112 11.28 -6.77 16.73
C VAL A 112 10.57 -7.82 17.59
N SER A 113 9.27 -8.02 17.40
CA SER A 113 8.51 -9.04 18.14
C SER A 113 8.93 -10.47 17.77
N LEU A 114 9.23 -10.75 16.49
CA LEU A 114 9.79 -12.06 16.10
C LEU A 114 11.12 -12.34 16.79
N ILE A 115 12.04 -11.38 16.82
CA ILE A 115 13.34 -11.55 17.48
C ILE A 115 13.14 -11.79 18.98
N ALA A 116 12.23 -11.03 19.63
CA ALA A 116 11.93 -11.21 21.05
C ALA A 116 11.41 -12.62 21.37
N GLU A 117 10.49 -13.15 20.56
CA GLU A 117 9.96 -14.51 20.72
C GLU A 117 11.02 -15.61 20.49
N GLN A 118 11.97 -15.38 19.59
CA GLN A 118 13.08 -16.32 19.38
C GLN A 118 14.02 -16.34 20.58
N VAL A 119 14.37 -15.18 21.13
CA VAL A 119 15.24 -15.08 22.32
C VAL A 119 14.59 -15.70 23.54
N SER A 120 13.27 -15.57 23.70
CA SER A 120 12.52 -16.17 24.81
C SER A 120 12.54 -17.70 24.78
N LEU A 121 12.54 -18.31 23.58
CA LEU A 121 12.56 -19.77 23.42
C LEU A 121 13.87 -20.41 23.94
N TYR A 122 14.99 -19.71 23.82
CA TYR A 122 16.29 -20.23 24.30
C TYR A 122 16.40 -20.26 25.83
N GLY A 123 15.49 -19.61 26.56
CA GLY A 123 15.50 -19.51 28.02
C GLY A 123 14.59 -20.49 28.76
N GLU A 124 13.55 -21.06 28.14
CA GLU A 124 12.49 -21.74 28.87
C GLU A 124 11.94 -22.99 28.14
N SER A 125 12.08 -24.16 28.77
CA SER A 125 12.00 -25.47 28.12
C SER A 125 10.59 -26.07 27.97
N SER A 126 9.48 -25.33 28.14
CA SER A 126 8.18 -26.01 28.34
C SER A 126 6.88 -25.34 27.85
N VAL A 127 6.89 -24.37 26.94
CA VAL A 127 5.64 -23.78 26.41
C VAL A 127 5.54 -23.89 24.88
N HIS A 128 5.32 -25.10 24.38
CA HIS A 128 5.50 -25.38 22.95
C HIS A 128 4.31 -24.94 22.05
N SER A 129 3.08 -24.86 22.56
CA SER A 129 1.88 -24.64 21.72
C SER A 129 1.58 -23.17 21.40
N SER A 130 1.76 -22.26 22.36
CA SER A 130 1.46 -20.83 22.15
C SER A 130 2.56 -20.11 21.37
N TRP A 131 3.80 -20.60 21.46
CA TRP A 131 4.93 -20.04 20.73
C TRP A 131 4.76 -20.12 19.21
N HIS A 132 4.34 -21.27 18.67
CA HIS A 132 4.08 -21.42 17.23
C HIS A 132 3.01 -20.44 16.74
N MET A 133 1.98 -20.21 17.55
CA MET A 133 0.93 -19.24 17.24
C MET A 133 1.44 -17.80 17.29
N ALA A 134 2.28 -17.44 18.27
CA ALA A 134 2.89 -16.13 18.37
C ALA A 134 3.83 -15.84 17.19
N VAL A 135 4.71 -16.78 16.85
CA VAL A 135 5.60 -16.69 15.69
C VAL A 135 4.79 -16.55 14.40
N ALA A 136 3.73 -17.34 14.23
CA ALA A 136 2.84 -17.22 13.07
C ALA A 136 2.17 -15.85 13.00
N ALA A 137 1.66 -15.32 14.11
CA ALA A 137 1.03 -14.00 14.15
C ALA A 137 1.99 -12.88 13.77
N PHE A 138 3.22 -12.87 14.30
CA PHE A 138 4.21 -11.86 13.96
C PHE A 138 4.75 -12.03 12.54
N ALA A 139 4.91 -13.26 12.05
CA ALA A 139 5.27 -13.53 10.65
C ALA A 139 4.19 -13.01 9.68
N LEU A 140 2.91 -13.23 9.99
CA LEU A 140 1.80 -12.67 9.22
C LEU A 140 1.80 -11.14 9.26
N MET A 141 2.16 -10.52 10.38
CA MET A 141 2.32 -9.07 10.48
C MET A 141 3.43 -8.54 9.56
N VAL A 142 4.57 -9.24 9.47
CA VAL A 142 5.65 -8.93 8.52
C VAL A 142 5.17 -9.08 7.07
N ILE A 143 4.48 -10.17 6.76
CA ILE A 143 3.90 -10.41 5.42
C ILE A 143 2.92 -9.29 5.04
N ASN A 144 2.06 -8.87 5.98
CA ASN A 144 1.14 -7.76 5.76
C ASN A 144 1.90 -6.44 5.51
N GLY A 145 2.99 -6.19 6.23
CA GLY A 145 3.89 -5.06 5.97
C GLY A 145 4.49 -5.09 4.56
N LEU A 146 4.96 -6.26 4.10
CA LEU A 146 5.47 -6.44 2.73
C LEU A 146 4.38 -6.20 1.68
N LEU A 147 3.13 -6.55 1.98
CA LEU A 147 2.00 -6.31 1.09
C LEU A 147 1.74 -4.81 0.89
N HIS A 148 1.80 -4.03 1.97
CA HIS A 148 1.76 -2.57 1.90
C HIS A 148 2.97 -2.00 1.11
N PHE A 149 4.14 -2.62 1.21
CA PHE A 149 5.30 -2.23 0.41
C PHE A 149 5.06 -2.46 -1.09
N VAL A 150 4.49 -3.60 -1.46
CA VAL A 150 4.12 -3.89 -2.85
C VAL A 150 3.11 -2.85 -3.35
N HIS A 151 2.12 -2.46 -2.54
CA HIS A 151 1.19 -1.38 -2.89
C HIS A 151 1.88 -0.05 -3.14
N PHE A 152 2.87 0.30 -2.30
CA PHE A 152 3.71 1.47 -2.48
C PHE A 152 4.48 1.42 -3.81
N VAL A 153 5.18 0.32 -4.09
CA VAL A 153 5.96 0.14 -5.34
C VAL A 153 5.07 0.23 -6.58
N LEU A 154 3.92 -0.43 -6.56
CA LEU A 154 2.94 -0.36 -7.66
C LEU A 154 2.40 1.07 -7.84
N GLY A 155 2.16 1.80 -6.74
CA GLY A 155 1.77 3.21 -6.80
C GLY A 155 2.84 4.09 -7.43
N CYS A 156 4.10 3.91 -7.05
CA CYS A 156 5.24 4.62 -7.63
C CYS A 156 5.41 4.30 -9.12
N TYR A 157 5.29 3.02 -9.50
CA TYR A 157 5.36 2.57 -10.89
C TYR A 157 4.27 3.21 -11.75
N ASP A 158 3.03 3.25 -11.28
CA ASP A 158 1.92 3.87 -12.00
C ASP A 158 2.16 5.37 -12.25
N VAL A 159 2.64 6.09 -11.24
CA VAL A 159 2.96 7.52 -11.35
C VAL A 159 4.10 7.73 -12.33
N HIS A 160 5.15 6.91 -12.26
CA HIS A 160 6.29 6.96 -13.16
C HIS A 160 5.87 6.70 -14.62
N LYS A 161 5.09 5.64 -14.86
CA LYS A 161 4.57 5.28 -16.18
C LYS A 161 3.73 6.40 -16.80
N ARG A 162 2.84 7.04 -16.02
CA ARG A 162 2.02 8.17 -16.49
C ARG A 162 2.85 9.38 -16.88
N ARG A 163 3.91 9.69 -16.12
CA ARG A 163 4.82 10.81 -16.45
C ARG A 163 5.59 10.57 -17.75
N HIS A 164 6.06 9.34 -17.98
CA HIS A 164 6.78 9.00 -19.22
C HIS A 164 5.87 8.88 -20.45
N ALA A 165 4.61 8.45 -20.29
CA ALA A 165 3.64 8.49 -21.38
C ALA A 165 3.34 9.93 -21.83
N SER A 166 3.24 10.87 -20.88
CA SER A 166 2.98 12.29 -21.18
C SER A 166 4.11 13.01 -21.91
N SER A 167 5.37 12.57 -21.76
CA SER A 167 6.50 13.22 -22.44
C SER A 167 6.67 12.77 -23.90
N VAL A 168 6.16 11.59 -24.26
CA VAL A 168 6.27 11.05 -25.63
C VAL A 168 5.28 11.71 -26.60
N ASP A 169 4.19 12.29 -26.08
CA ASP A 169 3.16 12.97 -26.89
C ASP A 169 3.41 14.48 -27.10
N TYR A 170 4.47 15.05 -26.52
CA TYR A 170 4.87 16.43 -26.79
C TYR A 170 5.80 16.47 -28.01
N ASN A 171 5.23 16.43 -29.21
CA ASN A 171 5.93 16.78 -30.45
C ASN A 171 5.66 18.25 -30.81
N PRO A 172 6.54 19.21 -30.44
CA PRO A 172 6.35 20.61 -30.78
C PRO A 172 6.47 20.89 -32.29
N GLN A 173 6.99 19.97 -33.10
CA GLN A 173 7.17 20.20 -34.55
C GLN A 173 5.89 20.12 -35.39
N LYS A 174 4.72 19.81 -34.80
CA LYS A 174 3.46 19.73 -35.56
C LYS A 174 2.66 21.05 -35.59
N ILE A 175 3.10 22.08 -34.88
CA ILE A 175 2.36 23.36 -34.76
C ILE A 175 2.82 24.39 -35.79
N ASP A 176 4.03 24.26 -36.36
CA ASP A 176 4.61 25.28 -37.25
C ASP A 176 4.40 24.99 -38.75
N SER A 177 3.38 24.21 -39.13
CA SER A 177 3.12 23.86 -40.55
C SER A 177 1.67 24.03 -40.98
N ALA A 178 0.91 24.91 -40.32
CA ALA A 178 -0.44 25.28 -40.71
C ALA A 178 -0.54 26.77 -41.05
#